data_AF-A0A7J4K306-F1
#
_entry.id   AF-A0A7J4K306-F1
#
_cell.length_a   1.000
_cell.length_b   1.000
_cell.length_c   1.000
_cell.angle_alpha   90.00
_cell.angle_beta   90.00
_cell.angle_gamma   90.00
#
_symmetry.space_group_name_H-M   'P 1'
#
loop_
_entity.id
_entity.type
_entity.pdbx_description
1 polymer ?
#
loop_
_entity_poly.entity_id
_entity_poly.type
_entity_poly.pdbx_seq_one_letter_code
_entity_poly.pdbx_strand_id
1 'polypeptide(L)'
;MTVKTERKEGWMRIVVGIVTGIILCVWRVLVVVLAIINWLIVIFSGKRNKGLAEMSEIWNTQVYHFLKYMTFVSNRRPFPFNDLDKSMSKYEK
;
A
#
# COMPACT_ATOMS: atom_id res chain seq x y z
N MET A 1 -25.61 19.27 -4.97
CA MET A 1 -24.60 20.33 -4.76
C MET A 1 -23.25 19.67 -4.49
N THR A 2 -22.24 19.67 -5.38
CA THR A 2 -20.86 19.24 -4.97
C THR A 2 -19.71 19.44 -5.96
N VAL A 3 -19.86 20.14 -7.10
CA VAL A 3 -18.70 20.38 -8.02
C VAL A 3 -17.54 21.12 -7.33
N LYS A 4 -17.83 21.95 -6.31
CA LYS A 4 -16.79 22.65 -5.52
C LYS A 4 -15.92 21.71 -4.65
N THR A 5 -16.38 20.52 -4.30
CA THR A 5 -15.64 19.58 -3.43
C THR A 5 -14.68 18.70 -4.24
N GLU A 6 -15.11 18.18 -5.38
CA GLU A 6 -14.29 17.32 -6.24
C GLU A 6 -13.08 18.05 -6.83
N ARG A 7 -13.23 19.33 -7.19
CA ARG A 7 -12.08 20.14 -7.63
C ARG A 7 -11.03 20.27 -6.55
N LYS A 8 -11.43 20.49 -5.30
CA LYS A 8 -10.49 20.59 -4.16
C LYS A 8 -9.81 19.25 -3.90
N GLU A 9 -10.55 18.14 -3.96
CA GLU A 9 -9.97 16.82 -3.79
C GLU A 9 -9.02 16.46 -4.94
N GLY A 10 -9.29 16.88 -6.17
CA GLY A 10 -8.37 16.75 -7.29
C GLY A 10 -7.01 17.42 -7.05
N TRP A 11 -6.99 18.62 -6.44
CA TRP A 11 -5.75 19.27 -6.02
C TRP A 11 -5.08 18.52 -4.86
N MET A 12 -5.86 18.04 -3.89
CA MET A 12 -5.35 17.23 -2.78
C MET A 12 -4.67 15.95 -3.28
N ARG A 13 -5.19 15.35 -4.37
CA ARG A 13 -4.61 14.15 -4.99
C ARG A 13 -3.18 14.35 -5.46
N ILE A 14 -2.80 15.55 -5.87
CA ILE A 14 -1.41 15.86 -6.24
C ILE A 14 -0.50 15.80 -5.01
N VAL A 15 -0.91 16.43 -3.90
CA VAL A 15 -0.14 16.45 -2.64
C VAL A 15 -0.01 15.04 -2.07
N VAL A 16 -1.12 14.30 -1.99
CA VAL A 16 -1.14 12.92 -1.52
C VAL A 16 -0.34 12.02 -2.47
N GLY A 17 -0.46 12.23 -3.78
CA GLY A 17 0.31 11.55 -4.82
C GLY A 17 1.82 11.63 -4.58
N ILE A 18 2.31 12.83 -4.29
CA ILE A 18 3.73 13.07 -4.00
C ILE A 18 4.13 12.43 -2.67
N VAL A 19 3.43 12.74 -1.57
CA VAL A 19 3.82 12.29 -0.23
C VAL A 19 3.71 10.78 -0.08
N THR A 20 2.53 10.21 -0.35
CA THR A 20 2.32 8.77 -0.25
C THR A 20 3.11 8.02 -1.32
N GLY A 21 3.22 8.57 -2.54
CA GLY A 21 3.99 7.94 -3.61
C GLY A 21 5.47 7.79 -3.26
N ILE A 22 6.11 8.82 -2.66
CA ILE A 22 7.50 8.75 -2.20
C ILE A 22 7.65 7.68 -1.10
N ILE A 23 6.77 7.68 -0.10
CA ILE A 23 6.81 6.69 1.00
C ILE A 23 6.70 5.26 0.45
N LEU A 24 5.73 5.00 -0.44
CA LEU A 24 5.53 3.69 -1.04
C LEU A 24 6.69 3.29 -1.95
N CYS A 25 7.32 4.26 -2.64
CA CYS A 25 8.50 4.01 -3.48
C CYS A 25 9.70 3.56 -2.64
N VAL A 26 9.97 4.23 -1.52
CA VAL A 26 11.04 3.83 -0.60
C VAL A 26 10.73 2.46 0.01
N TRP A 27 9.50 2.24 0.48
CA TRP A 27 9.10 0.96 1.07
C TRP A 27 9.12 -0.19 0.04
N ARG A 28 8.84 0.09 -1.24
CA ARG A 28 8.93 -0.90 -2.32
C ARG A 28 10.30 -1.58 -2.37
N VAL A 29 11.38 -0.83 -2.20
CA VAL A 29 12.74 -1.40 -2.23
C VAL A 29 12.90 -2.44 -1.11
N LEU A 30 12.44 -2.12 0.10
CA LEU A 30 12.44 -3.05 1.22
C LEU A 30 11.61 -4.30 0.91
N VAL A 31 10.40 -4.15 0.38
CA VAL A 31 9.52 -5.29 0.05
C VAL A 31 10.11 -6.20 -1.02
N VAL A 32 10.78 -5.63 -2.04
CA VAL A 32 11.48 -6.43 -3.05
C VAL A 32 12.58 -7.28 -2.40
N VAL A 33 13.36 -6.71 -1.48
CA VAL A 33 14.37 -7.46 -0.72
C VAL A 33 13.74 -8.55 0.13
N LEU A 34 12.66 -8.25 0.86
CA LEU A 34 11.93 -9.25 1.68
C LEU A 34 11.33 -10.37 0.82
N ALA A 35 10.88 -10.06 -0.40
CA ALA A 35 10.36 -11.05 -1.35
C ALA A 35 11.46 -12.00 -1.82
N ILE A 36 12.65 -11.49 -2.15
CA ILE A 36 13.81 -12.31 -2.52
C ILE A 36 14.22 -13.21 -1.33
N ILE A 37 14.30 -12.65 -0.12
CA ILE A 37 14.62 -13.43 1.08
C ILE A 37 13.58 -14.53 1.32
N ASN A 38 12.28 -14.21 1.24
CA ASN A 38 11.21 -15.20 1.36
C ASN A 38 11.36 -16.33 0.35
N TRP A 39 11.67 -15.99 -0.90
CA TRP A 39 11.83 -16.97 -1.96
C TRP A 39 12.98 -17.94 -1.66
N LEU A 40 14.13 -17.43 -1.22
CA LEU A 40 15.26 -18.24 -0.78
C LEU A 40 14.88 -19.13 0.43
N ILE A 41 14.24 -18.57 1.46
CA ILE A 41 13.80 -19.34 2.64
C ILE A 41 12.87 -20.48 2.22
N VAL A 42 11.91 -20.23 1.32
CA VAL A 42 10.96 -21.25 0.86
C VAL A 42 11.68 -22.36 0.09
N ILE A 43 12.62 -22.02 -0.80
CA ILE A 43 13.39 -23.01 -1.58
C ILE A 43 14.18 -23.94 -0.65
N PHE A 44 14.85 -23.40 0.37
CA PHE A 44 15.72 -24.21 1.23
C PHE A 44 14.99 -24.87 2.41
N SER A 45 13.98 -24.21 2.99
CA SER A 45 13.28 -24.69 4.19
C SER A 45 11.95 -25.41 3.88
N GLY A 46 11.39 -25.24 2.67
CA GLY A 46 10.05 -25.71 2.32
C GLY A 46 8.91 -25.02 3.10
N LYS A 47 9.22 -23.99 3.89
CA LYS A 47 8.27 -23.29 4.75
C LYS A 47 8.28 -21.80 4.45
N ARG A 48 7.08 -21.21 4.35
CA ARG A 48 6.90 -19.76 4.22
C ARG A 48 7.18 -19.07 5.55
N ASN A 49 7.94 -17.98 5.53
CA ASN A 49 8.10 -17.12 6.69
C ASN A 49 6.88 -16.18 6.81
N LYS A 50 6.04 -16.42 7.83
CA LYS A 50 4.79 -15.67 8.03
C LYS A 50 5.00 -14.18 8.31
N GLY A 51 6.04 -13.82 9.06
CA GLY A 51 6.30 -12.42 9.42
C GLY A 51 6.71 -11.58 8.20
N LEU A 52 7.56 -12.14 7.33
CA LEU A 52 7.96 -11.45 6.09
C LEU A 52 6.79 -11.34 5.10
N ALA A 53 5.93 -12.36 5.05
CA ALA A 53 4.72 -12.34 4.25
C ALA A 53 3.73 -11.27 4.75
N GLU A 54 3.53 -11.16 6.08
CA GLU A 54 2.67 -10.14 6.69
C GLU A 54 3.17 -8.72 6.37
N MET A 55 4.48 -8.46 6.46
CA MET A 55 5.04 -7.15 6.08
C MET A 55 4.79 -6.80 4.61
N SER A 56 4.81 -7.81 3.73
CA SER A 56 4.51 -7.64 2.31
C SER A 56 3.02 -7.34 2.09
N GLU A 57 2.13 -7.99 2.85
CA GLU A 57 0.68 -7.74 2.79
C GLU A 57 0.30 -6.34 3.25
N ILE A 58 0.95 -5.83 4.29
CA ILE A 58 0.74 -4.44 4.75
C ILE A 58 1.10 -3.48 3.60
N TRP A 59 2.25 -3.65 2.95
CA TRP A 59 2.63 -2.79 1.82
C TRP A 59 1.67 -2.91 0.64
N ASN A 60 1.27 -4.13 0.27
CA ASN A 60 0.28 -4.37 -0.80
C ASN A 60 -1.04 -3.64 -0.52
N THR A 61 -1.51 -3.72 0.72
CA THR A 61 -2.73 -3.03 1.18
C THR A 61 -2.61 -1.51 1.01
N GLN A 62 -1.45 -0.94 1.37
CA GLN A 62 -1.22 0.49 1.21
C GLN A 62 -1.15 0.91 -0.26
N VAL A 63 -0.49 0.12 -1.11
CA VAL A 63 -0.47 0.36 -2.56
C VAL A 63 -1.88 0.34 -3.14
N TYR A 64 -2.71 -0.63 -2.72
CA TYR A 64 -4.10 -0.71 -3.17
C TYR A 64 -4.92 0.52 -2.78
N HIS A 65 -4.82 0.98 -1.53
CA HIS A 65 -5.50 2.21 -1.09
C HIS A 65 -5.00 3.45 -1.81
N PHE A 66 -3.70 3.55 -2.04
CA PHE A 66 -3.11 4.61 -2.84
C PHE A 66 -3.65 4.62 -4.27
N LEU A 67 -3.70 3.46 -4.93
CA LEU A 67 -4.23 3.35 -6.29
C LEU A 67 -5.71 3.70 -6.35
N LYS A 68 -6.55 3.15 -5.45
CA LYS A 68 -7.98 3.51 -5.38
C LYS A 68 -8.19 5.01 -5.26
N TYR A 69 -7.35 5.66 -4.46
CA TYR A 69 -7.36 7.10 -4.34
C TYR A 69 -6.94 7.74 -5.68
N MET A 70 -5.73 7.48 -6.18
CA MET A 70 -5.22 8.15 -7.39
C MET A 70 -6.06 7.91 -8.66
N THR A 71 -6.75 6.79 -8.78
CA THR A 71 -7.63 6.46 -9.91
C THR A 71 -9.08 6.89 -9.71
N PHE A 72 -9.36 7.76 -8.74
CA PHE A 72 -10.69 8.31 -8.45
C PHE A 72 -11.75 7.26 -8.07
N VAL A 73 -11.35 6.04 -7.73
CA VAL A 73 -12.25 4.98 -7.24
C VAL A 73 -12.71 5.29 -5.81
N SER A 74 -11.94 6.07 -5.05
CA SER A 74 -12.30 6.52 -3.70
C SER A 74 -11.73 7.89 -3.35
N ASN A 75 -12.43 8.62 -2.47
CA ASN A 75 -11.93 9.82 -1.81
C ASN A 75 -11.29 9.53 -0.43
N ARG A 76 -11.20 8.25 -0.02
CA ARG A 76 -10.44 7.87 1.19
C ARG A 76 -8.94 7.99 0.91
N ARG A 77 -8.28 8.89 1.64
CA ARG A 77 -6.83 9.12 1.53
C ARG A 77 -6.06 7.94 2.15
N PRO A 78 -4.92 7.53 1.56
CA PRO A 78 -4.03 6.50 2.11
C PRO A 78 -3.13 7.06 3.22
N PHE A 79 -2.36 6.18 3.87
CA PHE A 79 -1.27 6.58 4.76
C PHE A 79 -0.31 7.56 4.05
N PRO A 80 0.21 8.61 4.72
CA PRO A 80 0.08 8.94 6.15
C PRO A 80 -1.11 9.84 6.49
N PHE A 81 -2.00 10.13 5.54
CA PHE A 81 -3.15 11.02 5.77
C PHE A 81 -4.34 10.30 6.43
N ASN A 82 -4.26 8.99 6.58
CA ASN A 82 -5.20 8.13 7.27
C ASN A 82 -4.48 6.92 7.85
N ASP A 83 -5.19 6.10 8.61
CA ASP A 83 -4.63 4.94 9.30
C ASP A 83 -3.99 3.91 8.35
N LEU A 84 -2.93 3.28 8.87
CA LEU A 84 -2.23 2.20 8.20
C LEU A 84 -3.01 0.89 8.34
N ASP A 85 -3.83 0.57 7.34
CA ASP A 85 -4.48 -0.74 7.26
C ASP A 85 -3.49 -1.88 7.02
N LYS A 86 -3.58 -2.94 7.83
CA LYS A 86 -2.63 -4.05 7.78
C LYS A 86 -2.95 -5.12 6.74
N SER A 87 -4.19 -5.19 6.29
CA SER A 87 -4.63 -6.17 5.29
C SER A 87 -5.87 -5.67 4.57
N MET A 88 -5.88 -5.78 3.25
CA MET A 88 -7.07 -5.64 2.40
C MET A 88 -7.81 -6.99 2.25
N SER A 89 -7.10 -8.11 2.43
CA SER A 89 -7.67 -9.45 2.46
C SER A 89 -8.05 -9.85 3.89
N LYS A 90 -9.34 -9.79 4.22
CA LYS A 90 -9.85 -10.34 5.48
C LYS A 90 -9.72 -11.88 5.56
N TYR A 91 -9.24 -12.57 4.51
CA TYR A 91 -9.60 -13.96 4.23
C TYR A 91 -8.46 -14.98 4.07
N GLU A 92 -7.17 -14.60 4.08
CA GLU A 92 -6.10 -15.61 4.09
C GLU A 92 -5.45 -15.72 5.47
N LYS A 93 -5.97 -16.64 6.29
CA LYS A 93 -5.28 -17.20 7.46
C LYS A 93 -4.85 -18.63 7.16
#